data_AF-A0A353PPT2-F1
#
_entry.id   AF-A0A353PPT2-F1
#
_cell.length_a   1.000
_cell.length_b   1.000
_cell.length_c   1.000
_cell.angle_alpha   90.00
_cell.angle_beta   90.00
_cell.angle_gamma   90.00
#
_symmetry.space_group_name_H-M   'P 1'
#
loop_
_entity.id
_entity.type
_entity.pdbx_description
1 polymer ?
#
loop_
_entity_poly.entity_id
_entity_poly.type
_entity_poly.pdbx_seq_one_letter_code
_entity_poly.pdbx_strand_id
1 'polypeptide(L)'
;MFLLNKGSLNAATFIIPQNDGEAYGIFDLLTSVGAPDIRRSQQPWGARLDLEPASTFIDLKPTVVIVEMPSPHKEEELKKLNHSVIIIDHHSYGDLDRNHSLCSLEQMAQLLGVSLTPWLQTLAINDRSYIYGLRQAGYSLETIKKVRTYDLECQGMTPTLMRLSDKAYKEKQVIGDFTVCFLPSLKSSYLVDLHVFDTSDRVEDILIFCYEGKNYLKVKFSGKPENAEQLYNHFKNRDGVIQWYGGGGPARFWGTSTVNVVEILDVLGIKYLAIKWPFVT
;
A
#
# COMPACT_ATOMS: atom_id res chain seq x y z
N MET A 1 16.09 8.38 21.25
CA MET A 1 15.23 8.87 20.16
C MET A 1 15.65 10.29 19.83
N PHE A 2 16.16 10.56 18.63
CA PHE A 2 16.53 11.90 18.19
C PHE A 2 15.25 12.67 17.87
N LEU A 3 15.03 13.82 18.52
CA LEU A 3 13.94 14.73 18.19
C LEU A 3 14.50 15.84 17.30
N LEU A 4 13.88 16.05 16.14
CA LEU A 4 14.17 17.20 15.31
C LEU A 4 13.42 18.42 15.87
N ASN A 5 14.10 19.21 16.71
CA ASN A 5 13.63 20.54 17.09
C ASN A 5 13.69 21.53 15.89
N LYS A 6 13.09 22.72 16.03
CA LYS A 6 13.09 23.77 14.99
C LYS A 6 14.46 24.11 14.41
N GLY A 7 15.53 24.08 15.23
CA GLY A 7 16.90 24.33 14.76
C GLY A 7 17.44 23.20 13.88
N SER A 8 17.15 21.95 14.23
CA SER A 8 17.53 20.77 13.43
C SER A 8 16.66 20.53 12.19
N LEU A 9 15.46 21.10 12.11
CA LEU A 9 14.61 21.02 10.92
C LEU A 9 15.26 21.71 9.71
N ASN A 10 16.00 22.81 9.94
CA ASN A 10 16.75 23.53 8.90
C ASN A 10 17.96 22.75 8.36
N ALA A 11 18.38 21.71 9.09
CA ALA A 11 19.50 20.84 8.73
C ALA A 11 19.02 19.50 8.15
N ALA A 12 17.73 19.36 7.82
CA ALA A 12 17.15 18.14 7.28
C ALA A 12 16.60 18.33 5.86
N THR A 13 16.88 17.37 4.98
CA THR A 13 16.18 17.14 3.71
C THR A 13 15.27 15.94 3.87
N PHE A 14 13.99 16.08 3.54
CA PHE A 14 13.01 15.00 3.58
C PHE A 14 12.76 14.50 2.15
N ILE A 15 12.98 13.22 1.88
CA ILE A 15 12.68 12.58 0.59
C ILE A 15 11.49 11.66 0.80
N ILE A 16 10.36 12.01 0.19
CA ILE A 16 9.07 11.34 0.40
C ILE A 16 8.42 10.99 -0.94
N PRO A 17 7.80 9.80 -1.08
CA PRO A 17 6.96 9.48 -2.21
C PRO A 17 5.65 10.29 -2.16
N GLN A 18 4.88 10.25 -3.25
CA GLN A 18 3.56 10.84 -3.34
C GLN A 18 2.58 9.86 -3.98
N ASN A 19 2.42 8.71 -3.34
CA ASN A 19 1.79 7.54 -3.94
C ASN A 19 0.56 7.02 -3.16
N ASP A 20 0.31 7.48 -1.94
CA ASP A 20 -0.87 7.13 -1.13
C ASP A 20 -1.23 8.23 -0.11
N GLY A 21 -2.34 8.04 0.62
CA GLY A 21 -2.82 9.03 1.58
C GLY A 21 -1.86 9.28 2.75
N GLU A 22 -1.04 8.31 3.13
CA GLU A 22 -0.09 8.46 4.24
C GLU A 22 1.06 9.40 3.84
N ALA A 23 1.66 9.15 2.67
CA ALA A 23 2.71 9.98 2.10
C ALA A 23 2.29 11.45 1.96
N TYR A 24 1.04 11.70 1.51
CA TYR A 24 0.49 13.05 1.48
C TYR A 24 0.24 13.62 2.89
N GLY A 25 -0.19 12.81 3.85
CA GLY A 25 -0.29 13.21 5.26
C GLY A 25 1.05 13.63 5.86
N ILE A 26 2.14 12.93 5.51
CA ILE A 26 3.51 13.29 5.92
C ILE A 26 3.91 14.64 5.31
N PHE A 27 3.60 14.86 4.03
CA PHE A 27 3.84 16.15 3.37
C PHE A 27 3.09 17.30 4.07
N ASP A 28 1.81 17.10 4.39
CA ASP A 28 0.99 18.09 5.09
C ASP A 28 1.56 18.38 6.49
N LEU A 29 1.98 17.35 7.22
CA LEU A 29 2.61 17.48 8.53
C LEU A 29 3.91 18.29 8.46
N LEU A 30 4.82 17.94 7.54
CA LEU A 30 6.09 18.64 7.31
C LEU A 30 5.87 20.11 6.93
N THR A 31 4.89 20.37 6.07
CA THR A 31 4.51 21.74 5.68
C THR A 31 3.99 22.53 6.88
N SER A 32 3.16 21.91 7.73
CA SER A 32 2.58 22.57 8.91
C SER A 32 3.61 23.01 9.95
N VAL A 33 4.74 22.29 10.06
CA VAL A 33 5.85 22.64 10.96
C VAL A 33 6.90 23.55 10.30
N GLY A 34 6.73 23.87 9.02
CA GLY A 34 7.64 24.72 8.25
C GLY A 34 8.95 24.04 7.87
N ALA A 35 8.92 22.74 7.54
CA ALA A 35 10.10 22.03 7.05
C ALA A 35 10.60 22.66 5.74
N PRO A 36 11.87 23.09 5.66
CA PRO A 36 12.33 23.95 4.57
C PRO A 36 12.75 23.20 3.32
N ASP A 37 13.05 21.89 3.42
CA ASP A 37 13.54 21.10 2.29
C ASP A 37 12.82 19.74 2.19
N ILE A 38 11.78 19.71 1.35
CA ILE A 38 10.94 18.53 1.09
C ILE A 38 11.04 18.16 -0.39
N ARG A 39 11.64 17.01 -0.69
CA ARG A 39 11.79 16.43 -2.03
C ARG A 39 10.67 15.42 -2.26
N ARG A 40 9.78 15.74 -3.19
CA ARG A 40 8.58 14.96 -3.52
C ARG A 40 8.86 14.05 -4.71
N SER A 41 9.03 12.77 -4.45
CA SER A 41 9.16 11.78 -5.52
C SER A 41 7.83 11.62 -6.27
N GLN A 42 7.93 11.44 -7.59
CA GLN A 42 6.79 11.16 -8.47
C GLN A 42 6.63 9.65 -8.74
N GLN A 43 7.38 8.80 -8.05
CA GLN A 43 7.29 7.35 -8.20
C GLN A 43 5.96 6.83 -7.66
N PRO A 44 5.37 5.80 -8.29
CA PRO A 44 4.15 5.16 -7.81
C PRO A 44 4.44 4.29 -6.57
N TRP A 45 3.45 3.48 -6.17
CA TRP A 45 3.63 2.48 -5.12
C TRP A 45 4.75 1.48 -5.48
N GLY A 46 5.56 1.11 -4.50
CA GLY A 46 6.84 0.41 -4.72
C GLY A 46 8.00 1.34 -5.09
N ALA A 47 7.91 2.63 -4.73
CA ALA A 47 8.97 3.61 -4.91
C ALA A 47 10.28 3.16 -4.27
N ARG A 48 11.41 3.46 -4.91
CA ARG A 48 12.73 3.13 -4.40
C ARG A 48 13.68 4.31 -4.55
N LEU A 49 14.55 4.51 -3.56
CA LEU A 49 15.46 5.64 -3.55
C LEU A 49 16.50 5.56 -4.68
N ASP A 50 16.89 4.35 -5.11
CA ASP A 50 17.81 4.16 -6.24
C ASP A 50 17.21 4.50 -7.60
N LEU A 51 15.89 4.64 -7.71
CA LEU A 51 15.19 5.05 -8.92
C LEU A 51 14.93 6.55 -8.99
N GLU A 52 15.29 7.31 -7.95
CA GLU A 52 15.20 8.76 -7.99
C GLU A 52 16.18 9.38 -9.01
N PRO A 53 15.79 10.47 -9.69
CA PRO A 53 16.70 11.19 -10.56
C PRO A 53 17.85 11.79 -9.75
N ALA A 54 19.03 11.93 -10.38
CA ALA A 54 20.22 12.48 -9.74
C ALA A 54 19.98 13.87 -9.11
N SER A 55 19.06 14.66 -9.65
CA SER A 55 18.66 15.97 -9.12
C SER A 55 18.07 15.93 -7.72
N THR A 56 17.49 14.79 -7.30
CA THR A 56 16.97 14.61 -5.94
C THR A 56 18.08 14.70 -4.89
N PHE A 57 19.33 14.39 -5.27
CA PHE A 57 20.48 14.30 -4.37
C PHE A 57 21.43 15.51 -4.42
N ILE A 58 21.00 16.62 -5.02
CA ILE A 58 21.79 17.85 -5.10
C ILE A 58 21.48 18.75 -3.87
N ASP A 59 22.54 19.31 -3.28
CA ASP A 59 22.48 20.25 -2.15
C ASP A 59 21.71 19.72 -0.92
N LEU A 60 21.85 18.43 -0.65
CA LEU A 60 21.26 17.77 0.52
C LEU A 60 21.76 18.41 1.82
N LYS A 61 20.87 18.55 2.79
CA LYS A 61 21.22 18.99 4.14
C LYS A 61 22.00 17.88 4.89
N PRO A 62 22.68 18.21 6.00
CA PRO A 62 23.46 17.23 6.75
C PRO A 62 22.66 16.01 7.22
N THR A 63 21.36 16.18 7.51
CA THR A 63 20.45 15.07 7.79
C THR A 63 19.55 14.80 6.59
N VAL A 64 19.42 13.54 6.21
CA VAL A 64 18.53 13.09 5.13
C VAL A 64 17.53 12.11 5.73
N VAL A 65 16.25 12.44 5.64
CA VAL A 65 15.14 11.59 6.10
C VAL A 65 14.48 10.96 4.88
N ILE A 66 14.50 9.64 4.79
CA ILE A 66 13.93 8.87 3.68
C ILE A 66 12.69 8.16 4.18
N VAL A 67 11.57 8.38 3.49
CA VAL A 67 10.27 7.79 3.82
C VAL A 67 9.94 6.71 2.80
N GLU A 68 9.84 5.44 3.23
CA GLU A 68 9.30 4.31 2.46
C GLU A 68 9.88 4.08 1.05
N MET A 69 11.15 4.45 0.88
CA MET A 69 11.86 4.31 -0.39
C MET A 69 13.13 3.50 -0.15
N PRO A 70 13.05 2.17 0.03
CA PRO A 70 14.20 1.35 0.39
C PRO A 70 15.26 1.35 -0.71
N SER A 71 16.51 1.65 -0.33
CA SER A 71 17.69 1.34 -1.12
C SER A 71 18.92 1.29 -0.21
N PRO A 72 19.25 0.12 0.38
CA PRO A 72 20.40 -0.01 1.26
C PRO A 72 21.71 0.50 0.64
N HIS A 73 21.90 0.28 -0.67
CA HIS A 73 23.07 0.80 -1.38
C HIS A 73 23.13 2.34 -1.40
N LYS A 74 22.03 3.01 -1.80
CA LYS A 74 21.99 4.48 -1.86
C LYS A 74 22.05 5.11 -0.46
N GLU A 75 21.45 4.46 0.53
CA GLU A 75 21.53 4.86 1.94
C GLU A 75 22.97 4.85 2.46
N GLU A 76 23.73 3.78 2.17
CA GLU A 76 25.15 3.70 2.53
C GLU A 76 26.01 4.69 1.73
N GLU A 77 25.69 4.96 0.47
CA GLU A 77 26.34 6.00 -0.33
C GLU A 77 26.18 7.38 0.33
N LEU A 78 24.97 7.74 0.76
CA LEU A 78 24.70 9.00 1.46
C LEU A 78 25.48 9.09 2.79
N LYS A 79 25.55 8.00 3.56
CA LYS A 79 26.36 7.95 4.79
C LYS A 79 27.86 8.16 4.51
N LYS A 80 28.39 7.58 3.43
CA LYS A 80 29.79 7.78 2.99
C LYS A 80 30.08 9.22 2.55
N LEU A 81 29.05 9.95 2.13
CA LEU A 81 29.10 11.39 1.85
C LEU A 81 28.89 12.26 3.11
N ASN A 82 29.01 11.67 4.32
CA ASN A 82 28.85 12.31 5.62
C ASN A 82 27.43 12.85 5.92
N HIS A 83 26.39 12.30 5.29
CA HIS A 83 25.02 12.57 5.72
C HIS A 83 24.61 11.67 6.88
N SER A 84 23.89 12.24 7.85
CA SER A 84 23.11 11.48 8.83
C SER A 84 21.82 11.00 8.17
N VAL A 85 21.69 9.69 7.96
CA VAL A 85 20.53 9.10 7.26
C VAL A 85 19.54 8.55 8.28
N ILE A 86 18.29 9.03 8.22
CA ILE A 86 17.16 8.56 9.01
C ILE A 86 16.18 7.87 8.08
N ILE A 87 15.80 6.64 8.42
CA ILE A 87 14.81 5.86 7.69
C ILE A 87 13.49 5.91 8.46
N ILE A 88 12.41 6.22 7.75
CA ILE A 88 11.03 6.17 8.24
C ILE A 88 10.30 5.18 7.34
N ASP A 89 9.89 4.05 7.93
CA ASP A 89 9.33 2.94 7.18
C ASP A 89 8.68 1.92 8.14
N HIS A 90 7.74 1.13 7.66
CA HIS A 90 7.09 0.07 8.43
C HIS A 90 6.83 -1.21 7.61
N HIS A 91 7.42 -1.32 6.42
CA HIS A 91 7.22 -2.43 5.49
C HIS A 91 8.29 -3.52 5.59
N SER A 92 8.05 -4.67 4.96
CA SER A 92 9.08 -5.68 4.67
C SER A 92 9.30 -5.82 3.17
N TYR A 93 10.56 -5.82 2.74
CA TYR A 93 10.99 -5.87 1.34
C TYR A 93 11.93 -7.05 1.09
N GLY A 94 11.38 -8.27 1.00
CA GLY A 94 12.19 -9.47 0.88
C GLY A 94 13.09 -9.65 2.11
N ASP A 95 14.40 -9.61 1.92
CA ASP A 95 15.40 -9.76 2.99
C ASP A 95 15.59 -8.49 3.84
N LEU A 96 15.00 -7.36 3.44
CA LEU A 96 15.04 -6.11 4.20
C LEU A 96 13.76 -5.93 5.00
N ASP A 97 13.80 -6.25 6.30
CA ASP A 97 12.68 -6.02 7.20
C ASP A 97 12.78 -4.66 7.88
N ARG A 98 11.77 -3.81 7.68
CA ARG A 98 11.60 -2.52 8.34
C ARG A 98 10.28 -2.44 9.10
N ASN A 99 9.65 -3.59 9.39
CA ASN A 99 8.40 -3.63 10.14
C ASN A 99 8.48 -2.80 11.42
N HIS A 100 7.45 -1.99 11.62
CA HIS A 100 7.33 -1.14 12.79
C HIS A 100 5.88 -1.06 13.25
N SER A 101 5.66 -0.94 14.56
CA SER A 101 4.30 -0.89 15.12
C SER A 101 3.55 0.41 14.81
N LEU A 102 4.32 1.47 14.52
CA LEU A 102 3.84 2.76 14.05
C LEU A 102 4.02 2.85 12.53
N CYS A 103 3.04 3.39 11.83
CA CYS A 103 3.17 3.72 10.41
C CYS A 103 4.14 4.91 10.22
N SER A 104 4.54 5.19 8.98
CA SER A 104 5.53 6.23 8.66
C SER A 104 5.08 7.63 9.08
N LEU A 105 3.78 7.94 9.01
CA LEU A 105 3.21 9.21 9.47
C LEU A 105 3.32 9.38 10.98
N GLU A 106 3.07 8.31 11.74
CA GLU A 106 3.23 8.30 13.20
C GLU A 106 4.70 8.45 13.60
N GLN A 107 5.61 7.73 12.92
CA GLN A 107 7.05 7.86 13.12
C GLN A 107 7.55 9.28 12.82
N MET A 108 7.05 9.90 11.75
CA MET A 108 7.37 11.28 11.40
C MET A 108 6.90 12.26 12.49
N ALA A 109 5.68 12.11 12.99
CA ALA A 109 5.18 12.95 14.09
C ALA A 109 6.03 12.78 15.36
N GLN A 110 6.44 11.55 15.66
CA GLN A 110 7.37 11.25 16.74
C GLN A 110 8.72 11.98 16.53
N LEU A 111 9.30 11.87 15.33
CA LEU A 111 10.57 12.50 14.96
C LEU A 111 10.52 14.02 15.13
N LEU A 112 9.40 14.65 14.76
CA LEU A 112 9.16 16.09 14.85
C LEU A 112 8.73 16.55 16.25
N GLY A 113 8.40 15.62 17.16
CA GLY A 113 7.89 15.94 18.50
C GLY A 113 6.52 16.64 18.48
N VAL A 114 5.66 16.30 17.53
CA VAL A 114 4.33 16.90 17.34
C VAL A 114 3.23 15.84 17.43
N SER A 115 2.00 16.28 17.73
CA SER A 115 0.83 15.41 17.71
C SER A 115 0.15 15.44 16.34
N LEU A 116 -0.35 14.28 15.90
CA LEU A 116 -1.20 14.20 14.72
C LEU A 116 -2.54 14.90 14.96
N THR A 117 -3.02 15.63 13.96
CA THR A 117 -4.40 16.14 13.95
C THR A 117 -5.40 14.99 13.83
N PRO A 118 -6.69 15.18 14.16
CA PRO A 118 -7.69 14.12 14.01
C PRO A 118 -7.76 13.54 12.58
N TRP A 119 -7.52 14.35 11.55
CA TRP A 119 -7.45 13.88 10.17
C TRP A 119 -6.21 13.01 9.92
N LEU A 120 -5.03 13.46 10.34
CA LEU A 120 -3.80 12.66 10.19
C LEU A 120 -3.85 11.36 10.99
N GLN A 121 -4.53 11.34 12.15
CA GLN A 121 -4.81 10.11 12.90
C GLN A 121 -5.64 9.12 12.08
N THR A 122 -6.65 9.59 11.34
CA THR A 122 -7.43 8.70 10.47
C THR A 122 -6.59 8.13 9.32
N LEU A 123 -5.68 8.92 8.74
CA LEU A 123 -4.76 8.44 7.70
C LEU A 123 -3.78 7.39 8.25
N ALA A 124 -3.21 7.63 9.44
CA ALA A 124 -2.31 6.69 10.10
C ALA A 124 -2.98 5.34 10.40
N ILE A 125 -4.23 5.35 10.90
CA ILE A 125 -4.98 4.12 11.16
C ILE A 125 -5.35 3.41 9.84
N ASN A 126 -5.74 4.18 8.83
CA ASN A 126 -6.05 3.66 7.50
C ASN A 126 -4.85 2.92 6.89
N ASP A 127 -3.66 3.51 6.98
CA ASP A 127 -2.46 2.91 6.44
C ASP A 127 -2.09 1.60 7.19
N ARG A 128 -1.99 1.69 8.53
CA ARG A 128 -1.59 0.56 9.38
C ARG A 128 -2.57 -0.61 9.39
N SER A 129 -3.88 -0.34 9.27
CA SER A 129 -4.92 -1.34 9.59
C SER A 129 -6.17 -1.24 8.72
N TYR A 130 -6.15 -0.41 7.68
CA TYR A 130 -7.19 -0.32 6.67
C TYR A 130 -8.59 -0.04 7.26
N ILE A 131 -9.64 -0.40 6.53
CA ILE A 131 -11.04 -0.20 6.95
C ILE A 131 -11.34 -0.86 8.30
N TYR A 132 -10.71 -2.01 8.59
CA TYR A 132 -10.93 -2.73 9.85
C TYR A 132 -10.43 -1.96 11.06
N GLY A 133 -9.22 -1.38 10.99
CA GLY A 133 -8.68 -0.55 12.05
C GLY A 133 -9.51 0.70 12.31
N LEU A 134 -10.02 1.33 11.25
CA LEU A 134 -10.89 2.50 11.40
C LEU A 134 -12.23 2.14 12.07
N ARG A 135 -12.82 0.98 11.77
CA ARG A 135 -14.01 0.48 12.46
C ARG A 135 -13.73 0.21 13.93
N GLN A 136 -12.61 -0.46 14.23
CA GLN A 136 -12.21 -0.76 15.61
C GLN A 136 -11.96 0.50 16.44
N ALA A 137 -11.43 1.56 15.81
CA ALA A 137 -11.27 2.87 16.43
C ALA A 137 -12.58 3.65 16.61
N GLY A 138 -13.72 3.12 16.15
CA GLY A 138 -15.05 3.71 16.34
C GLY A 138 -15.40 4.82 15.35
N TYR A 139 -14.69 4.94 14.23
CA TYR A 139 -15.05 5.93 13.20
C TYR A 139 -16.35 5.57 12.48
N SER A 140 -17.13 6.59 12.12
CA SER A 140 -18.37 6.41 11.37
C SER A 140 -18.09 5.91 9.94
N LEU A 141 -19.07 5.26 9.33
CA LEU A 141 -18.98 4.83 7.93
C LEU A 141 -18.67 5.99 6.98
N GLU A 142 -19.20 7.18 7.26
CA GLU A 142 -18.92 8.38 6.48
C GLU A 142 -17.44 8.79 6.57
N THR A 143 -16.87 8.81 7.77
CA THR A 143 -15.45 9.11 7.97
C THR A 143 -14.56 8.07 7.30
N ILE A 144 -14.91 6.79 7.42
CA ILE A 144 -14.19 5.69 6.77
C ILE A 144 -14.21 5.87 5.25
N LYS A 145 -15.39 6.12 4.66
CA LYS A 145 -15.50 6.37 3.22
C LYS A 145 -14.69 7.59 2.81
N LYS A 146 -14.70 8.66 3.59
CA LYS A 146 -13.94 9.88 3.30
C LYS A 146 -12.43 9.63 3.25
N VAL A 147 -11.87 8.95 4.26
CA VAL A 147 -10.42 8.66 4.30
C VAL A 147 -10.03 7.67 3.20
N ARG A 148 -10.87 6.67 2.92
CA ARG A 148 -10.67 5.72 1.82
C ARG A 148 -10.70 6.38 0.46
N THR A 149 -11.67 7.25 0.19
CA THR A 149 -11.74 8.00 -1.07
C THR A 149 -10.49 8.86 -1.25
N TYR A 150 -10.06 9.57 -0.22
CA TYR A 150 -8.84 10.38 -0.28
C TYR A 150 -7.59 9.54 -0.59
N ASP A 151 -7.40 8.42 0.11
CA ASP A 151 -6.28 7.51 -0.12
C ASP A 151 -6.30 6.93 -1.56
N LEU A 152 -7.47 6.53 -2.04
CA LEU A 152 -7.65 6.05 -3.42
C LEU A 152 -7.32 7.14 -4.45
N GLU A 153 -7.73 8.39 -4.21
CA GLU A 153 -7.40 9.54 -5.07
C GLU A 153 -5.89 9.79 -5.12
N CYS A 154 -5.20 9.77 -3.96
CA CYS A 154 -3.74 9.85 -3.87
C CYS A 154 -3.05 8.71 -4.64
N GLN A 155 -3.64 7.51 -4.61
CA GLN A 155 -3.17 6.36 -5.40
C GLN A 155 -3.51 6.47 -6.90
N GLY A 156 -4.13 7.56 -7.37
CA GLY A 156 -4.51 7.77 -8.76
C GLY A 156 -5.72 6.94 -9.21
N MET A 157 -6.60 6.57 -8.29
CA MET A 157 -7.90 5.98 -8.63
C MET A 157 -8.81 7.06 -9.22
N THR A 158 -9.22 6.89 -10.48
CA THR A 158 -10.09 7.84 -11.17
C THR A 158 -11.55 7.39 -11.13
N PRO A 159 -12.52 8.30 -11.36
CA PRO A 159 -13.94 7.93 -11.45
C PRO A 159 -14.23 6.85 -12.51
N THR A 160 -13.45 6.82 -13.60
CA THR A 160 -13.57 5.77 -14.62
C THR A 160 -13.18 4.41 -14.08
N LEU A 161 -12.07 4.32 -13.33
CA LEU A 161 -11.62 3.08 -12.70
C LEU A 161 -12.56 2.62 -11.58
N MET A 162 -13.15 3.57 -10.83
CA MET A 162 -14.17 3.26 -9.84
C MET A 162 -15.40 2.63 -10.49
N ARG A 163 -15.90 3.18 -11.60
CA ARG A 163 -17.02 2.58 -12.35
C ARG A 163 -16.72 1.17 -12.87
N LEU A 164 -15.50 0.90 -13.32
CA LEU A 164 -15.10 -0.45 -13.72
C LEU A 164 -15.14 -1.43 -12.54
N SER A 165 -14.71 -0.98 -11.36
CA SER A 165 -14.75 -1.77 -10.13
C SER A 165 -16.19 -2.01 -9.66
N ASP A 166 -17.06 -1.00 -9.69
CA ASP A 166 -18.49 -1.15 -9.37
C ASP A 166 -19.16 -2.18 -10.28
N LYS A 167 -18.87 -2.11 -11.58
CA LYS A 167 -19.39 -3.07 -12.56
C LYS A 167 -18.88 -4.49 -12.26
N ALA A 168 -17.57 -4.65 -12.11
CA ALA A 168 -16.95 -5.93 -11.80
C ALA A 168 -17.48 -6.55 -10.50
N TYR A 169 -17.70 -5.73 -9.47
CA TYR A 169 -18.23 -6.18 -8.18
C TYR A 169 -19.72 -6.54 -8.24
N LYS A 170 -20.51 -5.90 -9.11
CA LYS A 170 -21.91 -6.30 -9.39
C LYS A 170 -22.00 -7.62 -10.15
N GLU A 171 -21.05 -7.86 -11.04
CA GLU A 171 -20.96 -9.08 -11.85
C GLU A 171 -20.15 -10.20 -11.16
N LYS A 172 -19.81 -10.03 -9.87
CA LYS A 172 -19.04 -10.98 -9.09
C LYS A 172 -19.70 -12.36 -9.07
N GLN A 173 -18.87 -13.39 -8.96
CA GLN A 173 -19.31 -14.77 -8.77
C GLN A 173 -18.97 -15.20 -7.34
N VAL A 174 -19.81 -16.05 -6.75
CA VAL A 174 -19.55 -16.64 -5.44
C VAL A 174 -19.30 -18.13 -5.64
N ILE A 175 -18.09 -18.57 -5.34
CA ILE A 175 -17.64 -19.95 -5.51
C ILE A 175 -17.21 -20.49 -4.15
N GLY A 176 -18.11 -21.20 -3.47
CA GLY A 176 -17.91 -21.55 -2.07
C GLY A 176 -17.79 -20.29 -1.21
N ASP A 177 -16.69 -20.16 -0.48
CA ASP A 177 -16.39 -19.01 0.39
C ASP A 177 -15.69 -17.85 -0.35
N PHE A 178 -15.44 -17.99 -1.65
CA PHE A 178 -14.69 -17.00 -2.44
C PHE A 178 -15.63 -16.13 -3.27
N THR A 179 -15.49 -14.83 -3.12
CA THR A 179 -15.92 -13.85 -4.11
C THR A 179 -14.90 -13.80 -5.25
N VAL A 180 -15.33 -14.03 -6.48
CA VAL A 180 -14.48 -13.99 -7.68
C VAL A 180 -14.91 -12.85 -8.58
N CYS A 181 -13.97 -11.95 -8.88
CA CYS A 181 -14.20 -10.76 -9.69
C CYS A 181 -13.27 -10.73 -10.91
N PHE A 182 -13.80 -10.23 -12.03
CA PHE A 182 -13.04 -9.96 -13.25
C PHE A 182 -12.96 -8.46 -13.49
N LEU A 183 -11.77 -7.89 -13.43
CA LEU A 183 -11.56 -6.45 -13.45
C LEU A 183 -10.75 -6.03 -14.69
N PRO A 184 -11.32 -5.25 -15.62
CA PRO A 184 -10.58 -4.67 -16.76
C PRO A 184 -9.67 -3.50 -16.34
N SER A 185 -8.85 -3.71 -15.31
CA SER A 185 -7.93 -2.73 -14.73
C SER A 185 -6.92 -3.43 -13.81
N LEU A 186 -5.70 -2.90 -13.74
CA LEU A 186 -4.68 -3.35 -12.77
C LEU A 186 -4.86 -2.73 -11.38
N LYS A 187 -5.65 -1.66 -11.25
CA LYS A 187 -5.97 -0.99 -9.97
C LYS A 187 -7.26 -1.55 -9.40
N SER A 188 -7.15 -2.29 -8.31
CA SER A 188 -8.25 -3.05 -7.68
C SER A 188 -8.62 -2.57 -6.29
N SER A 189 -7.90 -1.59 -5.72
CA SER A 189 -8.06 -1.18 -4.32
C SER A 189 -9.51 -0.80 -4.00
N TYR A 190 -10.18 -0.03 -4.86
CA TYR A 190 -11.58 0.32 -4.67
C TYR A 190 -12.55 -0.89 -4.78
N LEU A 191 -12.23 -1.89 -5.60
CA LEU A 191 -13.02 -3.13 -5.64
C LEU A 191 -12.92 -3.90 -4.31
N VAL A 192 -11.74 -3.90 -3.69
CA VAL A 192 -11.54 -4.47 -2.35
C VAL A 192 -12.30 -3.65 -1.30
N ASP A 193 -12.27 -2.31 -1.38
CA ASP A 193 -13.06 -1.45 -0.49
C ASP A 193 -14.56 -1.80 -0.59
N LEU A 194 -15.11 -1.94 -1.80
CA LEU A 194 -16.50 -2.37 -2.01
C LEU A 194 -16.81 -3.70 -1.32
N HIS A 195 -15.90 -4.67 -1.44
CA HIS A 195 -16.06 -5.97 -0.81
C HIS A 195 -16.09 -5.86 0.72
N VAL A 196 -15.13 -5.16 1.33
CA VAL A 196 -15.06 -5.00 2.78
C VAL A 196 -16.23 -4.19 3.33
N PHE A 197 -16.82 -3.28 2.56
CA PHE A 197 -18.04 -2.58 2.93
C PHE A 197 -19.27 -3.50 2.90
N ASP A 198 -19.37 -4.38 1.92
CA ASP A 198 -20.48 -5.33 1.74
C ASP A 198 -20.45 -6.44 2.81
N THR A 199 -19.25 -6.90 3.20
CA THR A 199 -19.06 -8.01 4.14
C THR A 199 -18.76 -7.53 5.56
N SER A 200 -19.22 -6.34 5.95
CA SER A 200 -18.65 -5.54 7.04
C SER A 200 -18.37 -6.24 8.40
N ASP A 201 -19.12 -7.29 8.74
CA ASP A 201 -18.99 -8.07 9.99
C ASP A 201 -18.01 -9.26 9.89
N ARG A 202 -17.45 -9.51 8.70
CA ARG A 202 -16.67 -10.72 8.39
C ARG A 202 -15.50 -10.38 7.47
N VAL A 203 -14.43 -11.16 7.60
CA VAL A 203 -13.38 -11.22 6.57
C VAL A 203 -13.75 -12.33 5.62
N GLU A 204 -14.13 -11.94 4.41
CA GLU A 204 -14.43 -12.85 3.31
C GLU A 204 -13.33 -12.78 2.27
N ASP A 205 -13.17 -13.89 1.55
CA ASP A 205 -12.13 -14.06 0.56
C ASP A 205 -12.58 -13.48 -0.77
N ILE A 206 -11.74 -12.65 -1.37
CA ILE A 206 -11.93 -12.14 -2.72
C ILE A 206 -10.71 -12.40 -3.60
N LEU A 207 -10.97 -13.01 -4.75
CA LEU A 207 -10.01 -13.25 -5.82
C LEU A 207 -10.35 -12.38 -7.03
N ILE A 208 -9.41 -11.54 -7.44
CA ILE A 208 -9.60 -10.54 -8.50
C ILE A 208 -8.66 -10.87 -9.65
N PHE A 209 -9.25 -11.19 -10.80
CA PHE A 209 -8.55 -11.39 -12.06
C PHE A 209 -8.51 -10.07 -12.83
N CYS A 210 -7.37 -9.39 -12.79
CA CYS A 210 -7.11 -8.18 -13.56
C CYS A 210 -6.72 -8.54 -14.99
N TYR A 211 -7.37 -7.96 -15.98
CA TYR A 211 -7.13 -8.29 -17.39
C TYR A 211 -7.07 -7.06 -18.30
N GLU A 212 -6.43 -7.24 -19.46
CA GLU A 212 -6.49 -6.34 -20.61
C GLU A 212 -6.75 -7.17 -21.87
N GLY A 213 -7.76 -6.76 -22.65
CA GLY A 213 -8.25 -7.59 -23.76
C GLY A 213 -8.73 -8.96 -23.25
N LYS A 214 -8.10 -10.04 -23.72
CA LYS A 214 -8.37 -11.43 -23.28
C LYS A 214 -7.28 -11.99 -22.36
N ASN A 215 -6.29 -11.19 -21.98
CA ASN A 215 -5.13 -11.63 -21.21
C ASN A 215 -5.28 -11.25 -19.75
N TYR A 216 -5.19 -12.23 -18.85
CA TYR A 216 -5.05 -11.96 -17.43
C TYR A 216 -3.62 -11.50 -17.15
N LEU A 217 -3.49 -10.33 -16.53
CA LEU A 217 -2.22 -9.67 -16.28
C LEU A 217 -1.84 -9.68 -14.81
N LYS A 218 -2.80 -9.71 -13.89
CA LYS A 218 -2.54 -9.87 -12.46
C LYS A 218 -3.66 -10.66 -11.82
N VAL A 219 -3.29 -11.43 -10.79
CA VAL A 219 -4.26 -12.03 -9.89
C VAL A 219 -3.98 -11.50 -8.50
N LYS A 220 -5.04 -11.14 -7.80
CA LYS A 220 -4.98 -10.45 -6.52
C LYS A 220 -5.94 -11.13 -5.56
N PHE A 221 -5.51 -11.27 -4.33
CA PHE A 221 -6.27 -11.87 -3.25
C PHE A 221 -6.33 -10.90 -2.07
N SER A 222 -7.50 -10.81 -1.45
CA SER A 222 -7.72 -10.19 -0.15
C SER A 222 -8.64 -11.08 0.65
N GLY A 223 -8.36 -11.29 1.93
CA GLY A 223 -9.24 -12.10 2.75
C GLY A 223 -8.51 -12.72 3.93
N LYS A 224 -8.90 -13.95 4.27
CA LYS A 224 -8.44 -14.67 5.44
C LYS A 224 -6.92 -14.93 5.38
N PRO A 225 -6.19 -14.74 6.49
CA PRO A 225 -4.73 -14.93 6.52
C PRO A 225 -4.27 -16.29 6.01
N GLU A 226 -4.98 -17.38 6.36
CA GLU A 226 -4.62 -18.74 5.98
C GLU A 226 -4.57 -18.95 4.46
N ASN A 227 -5.45 -18.29 3.71
CA ASN A 227 -5.52 -18.42 2.25
C ASN A 227 -4.43 -17.56 1.57
N ALA A 228 -4.18 -16.35 2.10
CA ALA A 228 -3.06 -15.53 1.63
C ALA A 228 -1.70 -16.19 1.91
N GLU A 229 -1.54 -16.84 3.08
CA GLU A 229 -0.33 -17.53 3.47
C GLU A 229 -0.07 -18.77 2.62
N GLN A 230 -1.12 -19.53 2.26
CA GLN A 230 -0.99 -20.65 1.31
C GLN A 230 -0.44 -20.16 -0.04
N LEU A 231 -1.02 -19.08 -0.59
CA LEU A 231 -0.53 -18.47 -1.83
C LEU A 231 0.92 -17.98 -1.69
N TYR A 232 1.23 -17.26 -0.62
CA TYR A 232 2.59 -16.77 -0.38
C TYR A 232 3.59 -17.93 -0.28
N ASN A 233 3.33 -18.93 0.54
CA ASN A 233 4.25 -20.05 0.75
C ASN A 233 4.48 -20.88 -0.51
N HIS A 234 3.46 -21.02 -1.35
CA HIS A 234 3.58 -21.72 -2.63
C HIS A 234 4.44 -20.95 -3.64
N PHE A 235 4.35 -19.62 -3.66
CA PHE A 235 5.00 -18.78 -4.68
C PHE A 235 6.28 -18.05 -4.23
N LYS A 236 6.61 -18.00 -2.93
CA LYS A 236 7.70 -17.16 -2.38
C LYS A 236 9.09 -17.44 -2.94
N ASN A 237 9.35 -18.65 -3.41
CA ASN A 237 10.64 -19.05 -3.98
C ASN A 237 10.71 -18.85 -5.51
N ARG A 238 9.71 -18.19 -6.13
CA ARG A 238 9.69 -17.92 -7.57
C ARG A 238 9.94 -16.44 -7.81
N ASP A 239 11.11 -16.13 -8.34
CA ASP A 239 11.54 -14.76 -8.61
C ASP A 239 10.53 -14.03 -9.51
N GLY A 240 10.16 -12.81 -9.10
CA GLY A 240 9.26 -11.94 -9.87
C GLY A 240 7.78 -12.35 -9.91
N VAL A 241 7.41 -13.45 -9.24
CA VAL A 241 6.02 -13.92 -9.21
C VAL A 241 5.18 -13.12 -8.22
N ILE A 242 5.61 -13.02 -6.97
CA ILE A 242 4.89 -12.24 -5.95
C ILE A 242 5.26 -10.77 -6.14
N GLN A 243 4.25 -9.94 -6.43
CA GLN A 243 4.42 -8.49 -6.50
C GLN A 243 4.19 -7.83 -5.16
N TRP A 244 3.25 -8.36 -4.38
CA TRP A 244 3.05 -7.93 -3.02
C TRP A 244 2.51 -9.07 -2.17
N TYR A 245 2.85 -9.02 -0.90
CA TYR A 245 2.25 -9.80 0.17
C TYR A 245 2.28 -8.94 1.42
N GLY A 246 1.16 -8.81 2.12
CA GLY A 246 1.07 -7.90 3.26
C GLY A 246 -0.32 -7.83 3.86
N GLY A 247 -0.61 -6.72 4.53
CA GLY A 247 -1.84 -6.51 5.30
C GLY A 247 -1.66 -6.71 6.79
N GLY A 248 -2.62 -6.25 7.57
CA GLY A 248 -2.61 -6.28 9.04
C GLY A 248 -4.03 -6.46 9.60
N GLY A 249 -4.10 -6.92 10.85
CA GLY A 249 -5.37 -7.19 11.51
C GLY A 249 -6.04 -8.46 10.98
N PRO A 250 -7.36 -8.44 10.67
CA PRO A 250 -8.11 -9.65 10.40
C PRO A 250 -7.99 -10.16 8.94
N ALA A 251 -7.38 -9.39 8.04
CA ALA A 251 -7.24 -9.73 6.62
C ALA A 251 -5.80 -9.58 6.12
N ARG A 252 -5.43 -10.38 5.12
CA ARG A 252 -4.16 -10.33 4.39
C ARG A 252 -4.40 -10.13 2.89
N PHE A 253 -3.39 -9.59 2.23
CA PHE A 253 -3.37 -9.34 0.80
C PHE A 253 -2.23 -10.10 0.13
N TRP A 254 -2.49 -10.59 -1.07
CA TRP A 254 -1.49 -11.22 -1.93
C TRP A 254 -1.73 -10.82 -3.39
N GLY A 255 -0.67 -10.64 -4.18
CA GLY A 255 -0.81 -10.34 -5.60
C GLY A 255 0.39 -10.72 -6.44
N THR A 256 0.12 -11.02 -7.72
CA THR A 256 1.13 -11.53 -8.66
C THR A 256 1.13 -10.83 -10.03
N SER A 257 2.30 -10.83 -10.69
CA SER A 257 2.55 -10.32 -12.06
C SER A 257 1.94 -11.14 -13.17
N THR A 258 1.62 -12.41 -12.90
CA THR A 258 0.94 -13.45 -13.70
C THR A 258 1.55 -14.80 -13.33
N VAL A 259 0.67 -15.72 -12.96
CA VAL A 259 0.97 -17.15 -12.83
C VAL A 259 -0.14 -17.89 -13.59
N ASN A 260 0.09 -19.15 -13.91
CA ASN A 260 -0.96 -20.06 -14.32
C ASN A 260 -2.17 -19.93 -13.38
N VAL A 261 -3.27 -19.38 -13.90
CA VAL A 261 -4.51 -19.16 -13.15
C VAL A 261 -5.04 -20.48 -12.57
N VAL A 262 -4.86 -21.59 -13.28
CA VAL A 262 -5.22 -22.92 -12.78
C VAL A 262 -4.45 -23.25 -11.51
N GLU A 263 -3.15 -22.96 -11.47
CA GLU A 263 -2.32 -23.22 -10.29
C GLU A 263 -2.77 -22.41 -9.07
N ILE A 264 -3.14 -21.13 -9.26
CA ILE A 264 -3.68 -20.30 -8.16
C ILE A 264 -4.97 -20.89 -7.62
N LEU A 265 -5.86 -21.33 -8.51
CA LEU A 265 -7.13 -21.92 -8.12
C LEU A 265 -6.92 -23.26 -7.41
N ASP A 266 -5.97 -24.08 -7.86
CA ASP A 266 -5.61 -25.35 -7.23
C ASP A 266 -5.08 -25.13 -5.81
N VAL A 267 -4.22 -24.13 -5.59
CA VAL A 267 -3.73 -23.74 -4.25
C VAL A 267 -4.88 -23.35 -3.33
N LEU A 268 -5.90 -22.68 -3.85
CA LEU A 268 -7.09 -22.26 -3.09
C LEU A 268 -8.20 -23.32 -3.04
N GLY A 269 -8.02 -24.48 -3.67
CA GLY A 269 -9.04 -25.53 -3.75
C GLY A 269 -10.28 -25.16 -4.58
N ILE A 270 -10.17 -24.16 -5.47
CA ILE A 270 -11.26 -23.69 -6.33
C ILE A 270 -11.22 -24.47 -7.65
N LYS A 271 -12.33 -25.11 -8.04
CA LYS A 271 -12.40 -25.81 -9.33
C LYS A 271 -12.48 -24.81 -10.49
N TYR A 272 -11.56 -24.90 -11.45
CA TYR A 272 -11.57 -24.05 -12.66
C TYR A 272 -12.92 -24.02 -13.40
N LEU A 273 -13.58 -25.18 -13.51
CA LEU A 273 -14.88 -25.33 -14.19
C LEU A 273 -16.05 -24.71 -13.42
N ALA A 274 -15.88 -24.36 -12.14
CA ALA A 274 -16.90 -23.67 -11.37
C ALA A 274 -16.99 -22.17 -11.72
N ILE A 275 -15.94 -21.62 -12.33
CA ILE A 275 -15.86 -20.20 -12.68
C ILE A 275 -16.42 -20.00 -14.09
N LYS A 276 -17.35 -19.07 -14.23
CA LYS A 276 -17.81 -18.56 -15.53
C LYS A 276 -16.79 -17.56 -16.06
N TRP A 277 -15.89 -18.03 -16.91
CA TRP A 277 -14.83 -17.21 -17.50
C TRP A 277 -15.39 -16.24 -18.57
N PRO A 278 -15.05 -14.93 -18.51
CA PRO A 278 -15.56 -13.95 -19.47
C PRO A 278 -15.02 -14.10 -20.91
N PHE A 279 -13.94 -14.87 -21.11
CA PHE A 279 -13.26 -15.00 -22.41
C PHE A 279 -13.24 -16.42 -22.99
N VAL A 280 -13.90 -17.38 -22.33
CA VAL A 280 -14.05 -18.74 -22.84
C VAL A 280 -15.40 -18.82 -23.55
N THR A 281 -15.36 -18.77 -24.88
CA THR A 281 -16.47 -19.15 -25.77
C THR A 281 -16.11 -20.45 -26.46
#